data_AF-A0A151WEZ7-F1
#
_entry.id   AF-A0A151WEZ7-F1
#
_cell.length_a   1.000
_cell.length_b   1.000
_cell.length_c   1.000
_cell.angle_alpha   90.00
_cell.angle_beta   90.00
_cell.angle_gamma   90.00
#
_symmetry.space_group_name_H-M   'P 1'
#
loop_
_entity.id
_entity.type
_entity.pdbx_description
1 polymer ?
#
loop_
_entity_poly.entity_id
_entity_poly.type
_entity_poly.pdbx_seq_one_letter_code
_entity_poly.pdbx_strand_id
1 'polypeptide(L)'
;MSTQQQNEQQQDSTKEQISLSINTGTPDKLYKKVEVEIKGNDSAVLKSYGTFATMAANHLKINIGRNTAPRKAIHERWTVLKSAHVHKKHRVQYEIRTYYRYLDFLKLTGSTADTFLEYLQRNLPEGVAMKVTKVEMEKLPKSIAAMGNT
;
A
#
# COMPACT_ATOMS: atom_id res chain seq x y z
N MET A 1 37.58 14.18 30.41
CA MET A 1 36.41 15.01 30.78
C MET A 1 35.73 15.56 29.51
N SER A 2 35.45 14.72 28.50
CA SER A 2 35.03 15.23 27.17
C SER A 2 34.04 14.32 26.43
N THR A 3 33.66 13.17 27.01
CA THR A 3 32.84 12.14 26.36
C THR A 3 31.37 12.14 26.76
N GLN A 4 30.94 13.04 27.66
CA GLN A 4 29.54 13.14 28.09
C GLN A 4 28.72 14.21 27.34
N GLN A 5 29.36 15.22 26.72
CA GLN A 5 28.65 16.31 26.03
C GLN A 5 28.20 15.96 24.59
N GLN A 6 28.68 14.87 24.00
CA GLN A 6 28.28 14.47 22.64
C GLN A 6 26.98 13.65 22.60
N ASN A 7 26.55 13.05 23.72
CA ASN A 7 25.31 12.24 23.78
C ASN A 7 24.04 13.07 24.00
N GLU A 8 24.14 14.31 24.47
CA GLU A 8 22.98 15.19 24.68
C GLU A 8 22.53 15.85 23.37
N GLN A 9 23.47 16.22 22.49
CA GLN A 9 23.15 16.83 21.18
C GLN A 9 22.46 15.87 20.20
N GLN A 10 22.60 14.56 20.39
CA GLN A 10 21.96 13.56 19.53
C GLN A 10 20.54 13.18 20.00
N GLN A 11 20.16 13.56 21.22
CA GLN A 11 18.80 13.39 21.74
C GLN A 11 17.87 14.54 21.34
N ASP A 12 18.38 15.75 21.12
CA ASP A 12 17.57 16.90 20.70
C ASP A 12 17.12 16.81 19.24
N SER A 13 17.98 16.34 18.32
CA SER A 13 17.60 16.12 16.92
C SER A 13 16.50 15.05 16.75
N THR A 14 16.44 14.10 17.69
CA THR A 14 15.46 13.00 17.66
C THR A 14 14.14 13.41 18.33
N LYS A 15 14.18 14.35 19.30
CA LYS A 15 12.99 14.96 19.92
C LYS A 15 12.31 15.98 19.01
N GLU A 16 13.07 16.74 18.22
CA GLU A 16 12.49 17.69 17.26
C GLU A 16 11.72 16.99 16.12
N GLN A 17 12.18 15.82 15.67
CA GLN A 17 11.48 15.07 14.60
C GLN A 17 10.16 14.43 15.06
N ILE A 18 10.04 14.08 16.35
CA ILE A 18 8.80 13.53 16.93
C ILE A 18 7.72 14.62 17.07
N SER A 19 8.09 15.91 17.04
CA SER A 19 7.18 17.05 17.23
C SER A 19 6.38 17.48 15.99
N LEU A 20 6.65 16.92 14.81
CA LEU A 20 6.10 17.43 13.52
C LEU A 20 4.71 16.89 13.10
N SER A 21 3.99 16.16 13.96
CA SER A 21 2.67 15.59 13.58
C SER A 21 1.50 15.97 14.49
N ILE A 22 1.69 16.90 15.44
CA ILE A 22 0.58 17.47 16.19
C ILE A 22 0.12 18.74 15.45
N ASN A 23 -0.53 18.56 14.30
CA ASN A 23 -1.27 19.64 13.64
C ASN A 23 -2.58 19.88 14.42
N THR A 24 -2.53 20.69 15.48
CA THR A 24 -3.67 21.00 16.36
C THR A 24 -4.71 21.96 15.77
N GLY A 25 -4.69 22.21 14.45
CA GLY A 25 -5.59 23.18 13.80
C GLY A 25 -6.58 22.59 12.80
N THR A 26 -6.25 21.47 12.14
CA THR A 26 -7.06 20.89 11.06
C THR A 26 -7.63 19.54 11.46
N PRO A 27 -8.92 19.26 11.22
CA PRO A 27 -9.50 17.94 11.49
C PRO A 27 -8.80 16.87 10.65
N ASP A 28 -8.60 15.68 11.21
CA ASP A 28 -8.00 14.55 10.51
C ASP A 28 -8.89 14.10 9.34
N LYS A 29 -8.25 13.62 8.27
CA LYS A 29 -8.94 13.07 7.11
C LYS A 29 -9.59 11.75 7.49
N LEU A 30 -10.74 11.46 6.90
CA LEU A 30 -11.44 10.21 7.13
C LEU A 30 -11.51 9.43 5.82
N TYR A 31 -11.13 8.16 5.86
CA TYR A 31 -11.22 7.25 4.73
C TYR A 31 -12.33 6.24 4.97
N LYS A 32 -13.30 6.21 4.05
CA LYS A 32 -14.33 5.16 4.04
C LYS A 32 -13.67 3.80 3.83
N LYS A 33 -12.72 3.77 2.90
CA LYS A 33 -12.05 2.58 2.43
C LYS A 33 -10.65 2.93 1.91
N VAL A 34 -9.66 2.12 2.28
CA VAL A 34 -8.33 2.11 1.67
C VAL A 34 -8.17 0.76 0.99
N GLU A 35 -8.06 0.79 -0.34
CA GLU A 35 -7.84 -0.40 -1.15
C GLU A 35 -6.36 -0.53 -1.47
N VAL A 36 -5.81 -1.70 -1.19
CA VAL A 36 -4.42 -2.04 -1.47
C VAL A 36 -4.43 -3.19 -2.48
N GLU A 37 -4.04 -2.86 -3.70
CA GLU A 37 -3.86 -3.80 -4.80
C GLU A 37 -2.39 -4.17 -4.88
N ILE A 38 -2.10 -5.45 -4.71
CA ILE A 38 -0.75 -5.98 -4.70
C ILE A 38 -0.57 -6.87 -5.92
N LYS A 39 0.49 -6.63 -6.68
CA LYS A 39 0.84 -7.38 -7.89
C LYS A 39 2.21 -8.03 -7.72
N GLY A 40 2.37 -9.24 -8.21
CA GLY A 40 3.67 -9.91 -8.19
C GLY A 40 3.70 -11.15 -9.06
N ASN A 41 4.89 -11.71 -9.22
CA ASN A 41 5.11 -12.84 -10.11
C ASN A 41 4.91 -14.20 -9.41
N ASP A 42 5.01 -14.22 -8.07
CA ASP A 42 4.79 -15.41 -7.26
C ASP A 42 3.55 -15.27 -6.38
N SER A 43 2.62 -16.22 -6.53
CA SER A 43 1.40 -16.32 -5.73
C SER A 43 1.68 -16.63 -4.26
N ALA A 44 2.72 -17.42 -3.96
CA ALA A 44 3.03 -17.81 -2.58
C ALA A 44 3.46 -16.59 -1.74
N VAL A 45 4.28 -15.72 -2.31
CA VAL A 45 4.70 -14.45 -1.69
C VAL A 45 3.49 -13.55 -1.42
N LEU A 46 2.60 -13.36 -2.40
CA LEU A 46 1.37 -12.59 -2.22
C LEU A 46 0.46 -13.21 -1.15
N LYS A 47 0.43 -14.54 -1.07
CA LYS A 47 -0.32 -15.27 -0.04
C LYS A 47 0.21 -14.97 1.36
N SER A 48 1.54 -15.04 1.52
CA SER A 48 2.21 -14.73 2.78
C SER A 48 1.99 -13.26 3.18
N TYR A 49 2.21 -12.33 2.26
CA TYR A 49 2.11 -10.91 2.52
C TYR A 49 0.69 -10.46 2.90
N GLY A 50 -0.35 -11.04 2.29
CA GLY A 50 -1.71 -10.76 2.73
C GLY A 50 -2.03 -11.31 4.12
N THR A 51 -1.41 -12.42 4.55
CA THR A 51 -1.52 -12.90 5.95
C THR A 51 -0.84 -11.92 6.91
N PHE A 52 0.37 -11.46 6.56
CA PHE A 52 1.11 -10.43 7.30
C PHE A 52 0.28 -9.14 7.47
N ALA A 53 -0.28 -8.61 6.37
CA ALA A 53 -1.10 -7.39 6.43
C ALA A 53 -2.37 -7.57 7.26
N THR A 54 -3.01 -8.75 7.18
CA THR A 54 -4.19 -9.09 7.99
C THR A 54 -3.83 -9.15 9.48
N MET A 55 -2.69 -9.77 9.81
CA MET A 55 -2.19 -9.85 11.19
C MET A 55 -1.88 -8.46 11.76
N ALA A 56 -1.16 -7.62 11.01
CA ALA A 56 -0.84 -6.26 11.43
C ALA A 56 -2.11 -5.42 11.66
N ALA A 57 -3.10 -5.52 10.77
CA ALA A 57 -4.38 -4.85 10.93
C ALA A 57 -5.15 -5.32 12.17
N ASN A 58 -5.13 -6.63 12.46
CA ASN A 58 -5.76 -7.17 13.67
C ASN A 58 -5.14 -6.61 14.96
N HIS A 59 -3.81 -6.47 15.02
CA HIS A 59 -3.13 -5.90 16.19
C HIS A 59 -3.46 -4.42 16.39
N LEU A 60 -3.59 -3.65 15.30
CA LEU A 60 -4.02 -2.25 15.34
C LEU A 60 -5.54 -2.08 15.44
N LYS A 61 -6.30 -3.18 15.50
CA LYS A 61 -7.76 -3.21 15.55
C LYS A 61 -8.42 -2.45 14.38
N ILE A 62 -7.81 -2.55 13.19
CA ILE A 62 -8.34 -1.98 11.95
C ILE A 62 -9.38 -2.94 11.36
N ASN A 63 -10.49 -2.39 10.86
CA ASN A 63 -11.52 -3.19 10.21
C ASN A 63 -11.06 -3.70 8.84
N ILE A 64 -10.93 -5.00 8.70
CA ILE A 64 -10.53 -5.66 7.45
C ILE A 64 -11.79 -5.97 6.63
N GLY A 65 -11.80 -5.57 5.36
CA GLY A 65 -12.91 -5.78 4.44
C GLY A 65 -12.74 -7.04 3.60
N ARG A 66 -11.89 -6.97 2.58
CA ARG A 66 -11.61 -8.09 1.66
C ARG A 66 -10.13 -8.46 1.74
N ASN A 67 -9.85 -9.76 1.71
CA ASN A 67 -8.52 -10.30 1.42
C ASN A 67 -8.70 -11.42 0.40
N THR A 68 -8.67 -11.06 -0.88
CA THR A 68 -9.01 -11.98 -1.97
C THR A 68 -8.00 -11.93 -3.09
N ALA A 69 -7.83 -13.06 -3.76
CA ALA A 69 -6.99 -13.20 -4.95
C ALA A 69 -7.81 -13.84 -6.06
N PRO A 70 -7.69 -13.38 -7.33
CA PRO A 70 -8.25 -14.09 -8.46
C PRO A 70 -7.70 -15.52 -8.55
N ARG A 71 -8.53 -16.46 -9.02
CA ARG A 71 -8.15 -17.88 -9.12
C ARG A 71 -6.96 -18.12 -10.06
N LYS A 72 -6.84 -17.31 -11.13
CA LYS A 72 -5.81 -17.45 -12.15
C LYS A 72 -5.03 -16.15 -12.28
N ALA A 73 -3.75 -16.27 -12.62
CA ALA A 73 -2.93 -15.13 -13.00
C ALA A 73 -3.42 -14.53 -14.32
N ILE A 74 -3.05 -13.27 -14.55
CA ILE A 74 -3.08 -12.69 -15.88
C ILE A 74 -1.84 -13.21 -16.62
N HIS A 75 -2.05 -13.82 -17.79
CA HIS A 75 -1.01 -14.42 -18.61
C HIS A 75 -0.72 -13.56 -19.83
N GLU A 76 0.47 -12.98 -19.92
CA GLU A 76 0.94 -12.28 -21.10
C GLU A 76 1.91 -13.18 -21.87
N ARG A 77 1.55 -13.55 -23.11
CA ARG A 77 2.32 -14.52 -23.91
C ARG A 77 2.92 -13.86 -25.13
N TRP A 78 4.22 -14.12 -25.33
CA TRP A 78 5.00 -13.59 -26.43
C TRP A 78 5.68 -14.74 -27.17
N THR A 79 5.60 -14.75 -28.50
CA THR A 79 6.24 -15.81 -29.29
C THR A 79 7.31 -15.21 -30.21
N VAL A 80 8.57 -15.49 -29.90
CA VAL A 80 9.74 -14.93 -30.60
C VAL A 80 10.41 -16.02 -31.45
N LEU A 81 11.14 -15.60 -32.49
CA LEU A 81 12.01 -16.51 -33.24
C LEU A 81 13.12 -17.03 -32.33
N LYS A 82 13.42 -18.34 -32.41
CA LYS A 82 14.57 -18.90 -31.69
C LYS A 82 15.90 -18.51 -32.36
N SER A 83 15.89 -18.43 -33.68
CA SER A 83 17.04 -18.02 -34.50
C SER A 83 17.11 -16.51 -34.64
N ALA A 84 18.32 -15.98 -34.80
CA ALA A 84 18.56 -14.59 -35.17
C ALA A 84 18.03 -14.25 -36.59
N HIS A 85 18.01 -15.21 -37.52
CA HIS A 85 17.63 -14.97 -38.92
C HIS A 85 16.82 -16.13 -39.54
N VAL A 86 15.86 -15.77 -40.42
CA VAL A 86 15.07 -16.58 -41.38
C VAL A 86 14.25 -17.78 -40.88
N HIS A 87 14.64 -18.45 -39.80
CA HIS A 87 14.02 -19.72 -39.36
C HIS A 87 12.66 -19.55 -38.66
N LYS A 88 11.62 -19.15 -39.42
CA LYS A 88 10.26 -18.84 -38.91
C LYS A 88 9.53 -20.00 -38.23
N LYS A 89 9.80 -21.23 -38.67
CA LYS A 89 9.19 -22.45 -38.11
C LYS A 89 9.65 -22.74 -36.67
N HIS A 90 10.84 -22.27 -36.29
CA HIS A 90 11.41 -22.51 -34.96
C HIS A 90 11.18 -21.29 -34.06
N ARG A 91 10.20 -21.40 -33.15
CA ARG A 91 9.78 -20.31 -32.25
C ARG A 91 9.83 -20.75 -30.78
N VAL A 92 10.05 -19.79 -29.89
CA VAL A 92 9.96 -19.96 -28.44
C VAL A 92 8.80 -19.12 -27.92
N GLN A 93 8.00 -19.71 -27.03
CA GLN A 93 6.93 -19.00 -26.34
C GLN A 93 7.41 -18.62 -24.94
N TYR A 94 7.29 -17.35 -24.61
CA TYR A 94 7.51 -16.80 -23.28
C TYR A 94 6.18 -16.40 -22.66
N GLU A 95 6.11 -16.47 -21.34
CA GLU A 95 4.93 -16.09 -20.57
C GLU A 95 5.36 -15.28 -19.35
N ILE A 96 4.68 -14.15 -19.14
CA ILE A 96 4.75 -13.39 -17.89
C ILE A 96 3.44 -13.63 -17.15
N ARG A 97 3.54 -14.05 -15.89
CA ARG A 97 2.40 -14.28 -15.00
C ARG A 97 2.34 -13.18 -13.97
N THR A 98 1.25 -12.44 -13.97
CA THR A 98 0.98 -11.42 -12.96
C THR A 98 -0.14 -11.89 -12.06
N TYR A 99 0.19 -12.17 -10.81
CA TYR A 99 -0.76 -12.50 -9.76
C TYR A 99 -1.20 -11.23 -9.05
N TYR A 100 -2.44 -11.24 -8.59
CA TYR A 100 -3.08 -10.10 -7.93
C TYR A 100 -3.60 -10.53 -6.57
N ARG A 101 -3.51 -9.61 -5.61
CA ARG A 101 -4.20 -9.72 -4.33
C ARG A 101 -4.78 -8.38 -3.93
N TYR A 102 -6.04 -8.39 -3.52
CA TYR A 102 -6.77 -7.21 -3.11
C TYR A 102 -7.01 -7.27 -1.61
N LEU A 103 -6.54 -6.24 -0.91
CA LEU A 103 -6.76 -6.01 0.51
C LEU A 103 -7.57 -4.72 0.68
N ASP A 104 -8.66 -4.79 1.42
CA ASP A 104 -9.44 -3.60 1.74
C ASP A 104 -9.42 -3.37 3.25
N PHE A 105 -9.14 -2.13 3.65
CA PHE A 105 -9.26 -1.67 5.03
C PHE A 105 -10.36 -0.62 5.12
N LEU A 106 -11.25 -0.76 6.10
CA LEU A 106 -12.45 0.06 6.23
C LEU A 106 -12.32 1.01 7.42
N LYS A 107 -12.98 2.18 7.32
CA LYS A 107 -13.15 3.13 8.43
C LYS A 107 -11.81 3.56 9.07
N LEU A 108 -10.91 4.10 8.26
CA LEU A 108 -9.61 4.57 8.72
C LEU A 108 -9.57 6.09 8.87
N THR A 109 -8.71 6.58 9.76
CA THR A 109 -8.33 7.99 9.83
C THR A 109 -7.07 8.24 9.00
N GLY A 110 -6.76 9.50 8.68
CA GLY A 110 -5.60 9.88 7.88
C GLY A 110 -4.30 9.46 8.54
N SER A 111 -4.10 9.88 9.78
CA SER A 111 -2.94 9.52 10.61
C SER A 111 -2.72 8.00 10.73
N THR A 112 -3.79 7.24 10.98
CA THR A 112 -3.72 5.78 11.11
C THR A 112 -3.40 5.13 9.78
N ALA A 113 -4.02 5.59 8.69
CA ALA A 113 -3.77 5.06 7.35
C ALA A 113 -2.33 5.30 6.92
N ASP A 114 -1.77 6.48 7.16
CA ASP A 114 -0.41 6.80 6.76
C ASP A 114 0.62 5.97 7.54
N THR A 115 0.46 5.86 8.86
CA THR A 115 1.33 5.00 9.70
C THR A 115 1.25 3.54 9.29
N PHE A 116 0.04 3.05 9.02
CA PHE A 116 -0.17 1.66 8.63
C PHE A 116 0.37 1.37 7.22
N LEU A 117 0.14 2.26 6.27
CA LEU A 117 0.66 2.14 4.91
C LEU A 117 2.18 2.24 4.88
N GLU A 118 2.79 3.08 5.72
CA GLU A 118 4.23 3.14 5.89
C GLU A 118 4.79 1.80 6.36
N TYR A 119 4.18 1.19 7.38
CA TYR A 119 4.61 -0.13 7.86
C TYR A 119 4.49 -1.21 6.78
N LEU A 120 3.42 -1.18 5.98
CA LEU A 120 3.26 -2.10 4.84
C LEU A 120 4.33 -1.84 3.76
N GLN A 121 4.53 -0.59 3.35
CA GLN A 121 5.49 -0.21 2.31
C GLN A 121 6.93 -0.60 2.67
N ARG A 122 7.34 -0.39 3.92
CA ARG A 122 8.68 -0.74 4.40
C ARG A 122 8.96 -2.25 4.36
N ASN A 123 7.92 -3.07 4.50
CA ASN A 123 8.01 -4.54 4.49
C ASN A 123 7.57 -5.16 3.15
N LEU A 124 7.48 -4.37 2.08
CA LEU A 124 7.06 -4.87 0.78
C LEU A 124 8.16 -5.78 0.20
N PRO A 125 7.85 -7.05 -0.15
CA PRO A 125 8.84 -7.97 -0.69
C PRO A 125 9.34 -7.54 -2.08
N GLU A 126 10.52 -8.01 -2.45
CA GLU A 126 11.07 -7.81 -3.78
C GLU A 126 10.20 -8.45 -4.87
N GLY A 127 10.14 -7.82 -6.04
CA GLY A 127 9.31 -8.30 -7.16
C GLY A 127 7.80 -8.17 -6.92
N VAL A 128 7.40 -7.42 -5.89
CA VAL A 128 6.00 -7.08 -5.60
C VAL A 128 5.79 -5.58 -5.77
N ALA A 129 4.76 -5.20 -6.51
CA ALA A 129 4.31 -3.83 -6.67
C ALA A 129 3.02 -3.61 -5.89
N MET A 130 2.90 -2.44 -5.27
CA MET A 130 1.71 -2.06 -4.50
C MET A 130 1.08 -0.80 -5.07
N LYS A 131 -0.24 -0.83 -5.26
CA LYS A 131 -1.07 0.32 -5.63
C LYS A 131 -2.07 0.56 -4.50
N VAL A 132 -2.15 1.81 -4.05
CA VAL A 132 -3.03 2.22 -2.95
C VAL A 132 -4.08 3.19 -3.48
N THR A 133 -5.35 2.87 -3.28
CA THR A 133 -6.49 3.75 -3.59
C THR A 133 -7.15 4.18 -2.29
N LYS A 134 -7.08 5.47 -1.96
CA LYS A 134 -7.71 6.04 -0.76
C LYS A 134 -9.06 6.65 -1.13
N VAL A 135 -10.14 6.21 -0.50
CA VAL A 135 -11.49 6.77 -0.68
C VAL A 135 -11.82 7.69 0.49
N GLU A 136 -11.62 8.99 0.30
CA GLU A 136 -11.84 10.03 1.31
C GLU A 136 -13.33 10.32 1.53
N MET A 137 -13.70 10.59 2.78
CA MET A 137 -15.03 11.04 3.17
C MET A 137 -14.98 12.55 3.39
N GLU A 138 -15.52 13.29 2.44
CA GLU A 138 -15.68 14.74 2.54
C GLU A 138 -17.14 15.11 2.84
N LYS A 139 -17.31 16.26 3.48
CA LYS A 139 -18.64 16.88 3.62
C LYS A 139 -19.04 17.51 2.30
N LEU A 140 -20.34 17.69 2.09
CA LEU A 140 -20.83 18.45 0.95
C LEU A 140 -20.19 19.85 0.94
N PRO A 141 -19.82 20.38 -0.24
CA PRO A 141 -19.29 21.72 -0.34
C PRO A 141 -20.34 22.73 0.13
N LYS A 142 -19.87 23.82 0.75
CA LYS A 142 -20.72 24.85 1.37
C LYS A 142 -21.80 25.37 0.42
N SER A 143 -21.47 25.52 -0.87
CA SER A 143 -22.40 25.99 -1.90
C SER A 143 -23.61 25.10 -2.09
N ILE A 144 -23.44 23.78 -2.01
CA ILE A 144 -24.54 22.81 -2.16
C ILE A 144 -25.32 22.70 -0.85
N ALA A 145 -24.62 22.69 0.29
CA ALA A 145 -25.26 22.58 1.61
C ALA A 145 -26.21 23.76 1.92
N ALA A 146 -25.89 24.97 1.47
CA ALA A 146 -26.74 26.15 1.67
C ALA A 146 -28.07 26.10 0.89
N MET A 147 -28.12 25.40 -0.25
CA MET A 147 -29.32 25.29 -1.10
C MET A 147 -30.37 24.32 -0.54
N GLY A 148 -29.99 23.41 0.37
CA GLY A 148 -30.90 22.38 0.91
C GLY A 148 -31.70 22.79 2.15
N ASN A 149 -31.43 23.97 2.71
CA ASN A 149 -32.01 24.46 3.97
C ASN A 149 -33.13 25.50 3.79
N THR A 150 -33.60 25.71 2.54
CA THR A 150 -34.77 26.55 2.19
C THR A 150 -35.96 25.66 1.87
#